data_AF-A0A0J5W8H7-F1
#
_entry.id   AF-A0A0J5W8H7-F1
#
_cell.length_a   1.000
_cell.length_b   1.000
_cell.length_c   1.000
_cell.angle_alpha   90.00
_cell.angle_beta   90.00
_cell.angle_gamma   90.00
#
_symmetry.space_group_name_H-M   'P 1'
#
loop_
_entity.id
_entity.type
_entity.pdbx_description
1 polymer ?
#
loop_
_entity_poly.entity_id
_entity_poly.type
_entity_poly.pdbx_seq_one_letter_code
_entity_poly.pdbx_strand_id
1 'polypeptide(L)'
;MRKQDTIALIVDPDSGERIHDIAAIVRHTWVVTSPVNDAVVKQIRIASAALSGQAGESRITTFLRYGSDRESWCAGILDAVDDHHNSTMHRDGYSILEVYGTPLSARLRQAVSSLGFSGFRSTATGFRATRHASAE
;
A
#
# COMPACT_ATOMS: atom_id res chain seq x y z
N MET A 1 -6.56 17.14 1.08
CA MET A 1 -6.29 15.69 1.18
C MET A 1 -5.52 15.45 2.47
N ARG A 2 -6.14 14.80 3.46
CA ARG A 2 -5.46 14.46 4.71
C ARG A 2 -4.56 13.24 4.45
N LYS A 3 -3.39 13.18 5.09
CA LYS A 3 -2.50 12.00 5.08
C LYS A 3 -3.18 10.69 5.55
N GLN A 4 -4.40 10.78 6.08
CA GLN A 4 -5.11 9.72 6.80
C GLN A 4 -5.84 8.72 5.89
N ASP A 5 -5.97 8.98 4.58
CA ASP A 5 -6.81 8.13 3.71
C ASP A 5 -6.03 7.38 2.62
N THR A 6 -4.70 7.48 2.65
CA THR A 6 -3.82 6.86 1.64
C THR A 6 -3.18 5.59 2.18
N ILE A 7 -3.31 4.51 1.41
CA ILE A 7 -2.56 3.27 1.59
C ILE A 7 -1.56 3.14 0.44
N ALA A 8 -0.30 2.88 0.78
CA ALA A 8 0.72 2.55 -0.21
C ALA A 8 0.87 1.03 -0.34
N LEU A 9 0.94 0.54 -1.57
CA LEU A 9 1.25 -0.85 -1.91
C LEU A 9 2.51 -0.90 -2.78
N ILE A 10 3.59 -1.39 -2.20
CA ILE A 10 4.91 -1.47 -2.83
C ILE A 10 5.14 -2.91 -3.27
N VAL A 11 5.10 -3.13 -4.59
CA VAL A 11 5.41 -4.42 -5.25
C VAL A 11 6.76 -4.41 -5.97
N ASP A 12 7.51 -3.31 -5.89
CA ASP A 12 8.90 -3.23 -6.34
C ASP A 12 9.83 -3.86 -5.28
N PRO A 13 10.49 -5.00 -5.56
CA PRO A 13 11.43 -5.63 -4.63
C PRO A 13 12.68 -4.77 -4.38
N ASP A 14 12.94 -3.75 -5.19
CA ASP A 14 14.14 -2.90 -5.11
C ASP A 14 13.79 -1.46 -4.68
N SER A 15 12.69 -1.28 -3.93
CA SER A 15 12.32 0.03 -3.41
C SER A 15 13.35 0.58 -2.45
N GLY A 16 13.83 -0.25 -1.52
CA GLY A 16 14.85 0.11 -0.54
C GLY A 16 14.46 1.36 0.24
N GLU A 17 15.37 2.33 0.32
CA GLU A 17 15.21 3.55 1.10
C GLU A 17 13.96 4.37 0.76
N ARG A 18 13.42 4.25 -0.47
CA ARG A 18 12.17 4.92 -0.87
C ARG A 18 10.99 4.54 0.03
N ILE A 19 11.05 3.39 0.72
CA ILE A 19 10.05 2.96 1.70
C ILE A 19 9.92 3.97 2.84
N HIS A 20 11.03 4.59 3.30
CA HIS A 20 11.00 5.60 4.35
C HIS A 20 10.16 6.82 3.95
N ASP A 21 10.43 7.36 2.76
CA ASP A 21 9.74 8.54 2.26
C ASP A 21 8.25 8.28 2.06
N ILE A 22 7.89 7.12 1.50
CA ILE A 22 6.50 6.72 1.29
C ILE A 22 5.79 6.55 2.64
N ALA A 23 6.38 5.81 3.57
CA ALA A 23 5.79 5.55 4.88
C ALA A 23 5.59 6.83 5.72
N ALA A 24 6.36 7.89 5.49
CA ALA A 24 6.24 9.16 6.19
C ALA A 24 5.01 10.01 5.76
N ILE A 25 4.41 9.70 4.61
CA ILE A 25 3.32 10.50 4.02
C ILE A 25 1.99 9.77 3.89
N VAL A 26 1.96 8.45 4.11
CA VAL A 26 0.74 7.63 4.02
C VAL A 26 0.28 7.12 5.38
N ARG A 27 -0.95 6.60 5.46
CA ARG A 27 -1.50 5.99 6.67
C ARG A 27 -0.87 4.62 6.96
N HIS A 28 -0.71 3.80 5.93
CA HIS A 28 -0.11 2.46 6.03
C HIS A 28 0.58 2.09 4.72
N THR A 29 1.66 1.32 4.84
CA THR A 29 2.44 0.82 3.70
C THR A 29 2.45 -0.71 3.72
N TRP A 30 2.04 -1.32 2.62
CA TRP A 30 2.23 -2.75 2.36
C TRP A 30 3.44 -2.94 1.46
N VAL A 31 4.37 -3.79 1.86
CA VAL A 31 5.66 -3.95 1.16
C VAL A 31 5.91 -5.41 0.82
N VAL A 32 6.23 -5.68 -0.44
CA VAL A 32 6.64 -7.01 -0.87
C VAL A 32 7.99 -7.38 -0.24
N THR A 33 8.10 -8.60 0.28
CA THR A 33 9.34 -9.09 0.88
C THR A 33 10.46 -9.19 -0.16
N SER A 34 11.65 -8.71 0.21
CA SER A 34 12.89 -8.84 -0.56
C SER A 34 14.07 -8.55 0.36
N PRO A 35 15.28 -9.07 0.09
CA PRO A 35 16.45 -8.71 0.90
C PRO A 35 16.65 -7.20 1.07
N VAL A 36 16.38 -6.42 0.01
CA VAL A 36 16.51 -4.95 0.00
C VAL A 36 15.42 -4.29 0.85
N ASN A 37 14.16 -4.66 0.66
CA ASN A 37 13.03 -4.06 1.37
C ASN A 37 13.02 -4.51 2.85
N ASP A 38 13.32 -5.78 3.12
CA ASP A 38 13.29 -6.36 4.47
C ASP A 38 14.33 -5.69 5.38
N ALA A 39 15.50 -5.35 4.84
CA ALA A 39 16.53 -4.59 5.56
C ALA A 39 15.99 -3.23 6.02
N VAL A 40 15.31 -2.49 5.14
CA VAL A 40 14.75 -1.16 5.42
C VAL A 40 13.55 -1.24 6.37
N VAL A 41 12.62 -2.17 6.13
CA VAL A 41 11.47 -2.39 7.01
C VAL A 41 11.91 -2.73 8.44
N LYS A 42 12.98 -3.53 8.59
CA LYS A 42 13.58 -3.82 9.90
C LYS A 42 14.09 -2.56 10.59
N GLN A 43 14.79 -1.67 9.86
CA GLN A 43 15.27 -0.40 10.40
C GLN A 43 14.11 0.50 10.85
N ILE A 44 13.05 0.60 10.05
CA ILE A 44 11.86 1.39 10.40
C ILE A 44 11.20 0.86 11.68
N ARG A 45 11.06 -0.47 11.81
CA ARG A 45 10.48 -1.09 13.01
C ARG A 45 11.33 -0.81 14.26
N ILE A 46 12.66 -0.90 14.15
CA ILE A 46 13.58 -0.58 15.27
C ILE A 46 13.45 0.89 15.67
N ALA A 47 13.48 1.82 14.71
CA ALA A 47 13.36 3.24 14.98
C ALA A 47 11.99 3.60 15.61
N SER A 48 10.92 2.99 15.12
CA SER A 48 9.57 3.20 15.66
C SER A 48 9.44 2.70 17.11
N ALA A 49 10.03 1.55 17.43
CA ALA A 49 10.03 0.99 18.78
C ALA A 49 10.82 1.88 19.75
N ALA A 50 11.95 2.44 19.32
CA ALA A 50 12.78 3.34 20.12
C ALA A 50 12.06 4.67 20.44
N LEU A 51 11.26 5.20 19.52
CA LEU A 51 10.52 6.46 19.69
C LEU A 51 9.26 6.32 20.54
N SER A 52 8.57 5.18 20.47
CA SER A 52 7.22 5.06 21.03
C SER A 52 7.18 4.44 22.43
N GLY A 53 8.27 3.81 22.90
CA GLY A 53 8.33 3.10 24.20
C GLY A 53 7.41 1.88 24.31
N GLN A 54 6.43 1.76 23.41
CA GLN A 54 5.55 0.63 23.17
C GLN A 54 5.75 0.17 21.73
N ALA A 55 5.63 -1.13 21.48
CA ALA A 55 5.55 -1.70 20.13
C ALA A 55 4.20 -1.32 19.50
N GLY A 56 3.96 -0.02 19.27
CA GLY A 56 2.87 0.44 18.43
C GLY A 56 3.04 -0.20 17.07
N GLU A 57 1.97 -0.82 16.56
CA GLU A 57 1.96 -1.48 15.26
C GLU A 57 2.65 -0.58 14.24
N SER A 58 3.80 -1.05 13.74
CA SER A 58 4.47 -0.34 12.66
C SER A 58 3.45 -0.19 11.54
N ARG A 59 3.29 1.03 11.01
CA ARG A 59 2.44 1.34 9.85
C ARG A 59 2.91 0.65 8.55
N ILE A 60 3.67 -0.44 8.68
CA ILE A 60 4.29 -1.19 7.61
C ILE A 60 4.01 -2.68 7.81
N THR A 61 3.22 -3.22 6.87
CA THR A 61 2.96 -4.66 6.75
C THR A 61 3.79 -5.22 5.60
N THR A 62 4.42 -6.37 5.80
CA THR A 62 5.17 -7.08 4.75
C THR A 62 4.36 -8.25 4.24
N PHE A 63 4.41 -8.53 2.94
CA PHE A 63 3.71 -9.66 2.32
C PHE A 63 4.61 -10.43 1.34
N LEU A 64 4.36 -11.73 1.23
CA LEU A 64 5.12 -12.63 0.36
C LEU A 64 4.72 -12.44 -1.11
N ARG A 65 5.66 -12.74 -2.01
CA ARG A 65 5.43 -12.76 -3.46
C ARG A 65 4.56 -13.97 -3.81
N TYR A 66 3.41 -13.74 -4.44
CA TYR A 66 2.53 -14.81 -4.90
C TYR A 66 2.15 -14.62 -6.37
N GLY A 67 2.58 -15.56 -7.22
CA GLY A 67 2.43 -15.48 -8.67
C GLY A 67 3.76 -15.25 -9.41
N SER A 68 3.70 -15.21 -10.74
CA SER A 68 4.87 -15.18 -11.64
C SER A 68 5.56 -13.82 -11.73
N ASP A 69 4.85 -12.74 -11.46
CA ASP A 69 5.24 -11.38 -11.82
C ASP A 69 4.62 -10.35 -10.87
N ARG A 70 5.11 -9.11 -10.93
CA ARG A 70 4.70 -8.02 -10.02
C ARG A 70 3.23 -7.66 -10.13
N GLU A 71 2.62 -7.80 -11.31
CA GLU A 71 1.19 -7.59 -11.50
C GLU A 71 0.39 -8.64 -10.74
N SER A 72 0.80 -9.90 -10.83
CA SER A 72 0.19 -11.01 -10.09
C SER A 72 0.37 -10.86 -8.58
N TRP A 73 1.54 -10.41 -8.10
CA TRP A 73 1.77 -10.12 -6.68
C TRP A 73 0.87 -8.99 -6.18
N CYS A 74 0.74 -7.93 -6.99
CA CYS A 74 -0.14 -6.81 -6.69
C CYS A 74 -1.59 -7.28 -6.60
N ALA A 75 -2.09 -7.96 -7.63
CA ALA A 75 -3.48 -8.40 -7.67
C ALA A 75 -3.82 -9.35 -6.51
N GLY A 76 -2.92 -10.27 -6.18
CA GLY A 76 -3.15 -11.31 -5.17
C GLY A 76 -3.23 -10.80 -3.73
N ILE A 77 -2.78 -9.57 -3.43
CA ILE A 77 -2.83 -8.99 -2.08
C ILE A 77 -3.93 -7.92 -1.91
N LEU A 78 -4.58 -7.49 -3.00
CA LEU A 78 -5.56 -6.40 -2.99
C LEU A 78 -6.71 -6.64 -2.01
N ASP A 79 -7.28 -7.85 -1.99
CA ASP A 79 -8.39 -8.18 -1.10
C ASP A 79 -7.98 -8.10 0.38
N ALA A 80 -6.79 -8.62 0.72
CA ALA A 80 -6.26 -8.53 2.08
C ALA A 80 -5.97 -7.09 2.51
N VAL A 81 -5.52 -6.24 1.58
CA VAL A 81 -5.34 -4.80 1.83
C VAL A 81 -6.69 -4.14 2.08
N ASP A 82 -7.70 -4.41 1.25
CA ASP A 82 -9.03 -3.81 1.40
C ASP A 82 -9.70 -4.28 2.69
N ASP A 83 -9.71 -5.58 2.98
CA ASP A 83 -10.24 -6.15 4.22
C ASP A 83 -9.58 -5.52 5.45
N HIS A 84 -8.26 -5.33 5.45
CA HIS A 84 -7.56 -4.74 6.59
C HIS A 84 -7.95 -3.27 6.82
N HIS A 85 -8.19 -2.50 5.76
CA HIS A 85 -8.39 -1.04 5.84
C HIS A 85 -9.86 -0.60 5.71
N ASN A 86 -10.77 -1.51 5.41
CA ASN A 86 -12.18 -1.23 5.11
C ASN A 86 -13.17 -2.11 5.93
N SER A 87 -12.69 -3.07 6.74
CA SER A 87 -13.56 -3.98 7.51
C SER A 87 -14.22 -3.39 8.76
N THR A 88 -13.81 -2.21 9.23
CA THR A 88 -14.46 -1.56 10.37
C THR A 88 -15.68 -0.76 9.90
N MET A 89 -16.85 -1.12 10.41
CA MET A 89 -18.21 -0.58 10.15
C MET A 89 -18.39 0.93 10.40
N HIS A 90 -17.31 1.71 10.50
CA HIS A 90 -17.33 3.15 10.74
C HIS A 90 -16.76 3.89 9.53
N ARG A 91 -17.70 4.45 8.77
CA ARG A 91 -17.59 5.58 7.84
C ARG A 91 -16.17 6.13 7.65
N ASP A 92 -15.68 6.00 6.42
CA ASP A 92 -14.41 6.49 5.87
C ASP A 92 -13.26 5.48 5.92
N GLY A 93 -13.44 4.32 5.26
CA GLY A 93 -12.33 3.49 4.80
C GLY A 93 -11.34 4.30 3.93
N TYR A 94 -10.21 3.69 3.56
CA TYR A 94 -9.21 4.39 2.74
C TYR A 94 -9.77 4.78 1.36
N SER A 95 -9.47 6.00 0.92
CA SER A 95 -9.97 6.54 -0.35
C SER A 95 -8.91 6.60 -1.45
N ILE A 96 -7.63 6.39 -1.11
CA ILE A 96 -6.51 6.46 -2.05
C ILE A 96 -5.63 5.21 -1.90
N LEU A 97 -5.44 4.49 -3.01
CA LEU A 97 -4.43 3.43 -3.14
C LEU A 97 -3.30 3.94 -4.05
N GLU A 98 -2.07 4.01 -3.53
CA GLU A 98 -0.88 4.32 -4.32
C GLU A 98 -0.02 3.05 -4.49
N VAL A 99 0.14 2.61 -5.74
CA VAL A 99 0.87 1.38 -6.08
C VAL A 99 2.20 1.72 -6.73
N TYR A 100 3.27 1.09 -6.25
CA TYR A 100 4.64 1.26 -6.72
C TYR A 100 5.22 -0.07 -7.20
N GLY A 101 5.90 -0.06 -8.34
CA GLY A 101 6.63 -1.20 -8.89
C GLY A 101 5.96 -1.93 -10.05
N THR A 102 4.73 -1.56 -10.40
CA THR A 102 4.01 -2.09 -11.55
C THR A 102 3.13 -1.01 -12.18
N PRO A 103 3.09 -0.88 -13.52
CA PRO A 103 2.20 0.07 -14.19
C PRO A 103 0.73 -0.33 -14.04
N LEU A 104 -0.18 0.62 -14.25
CA LEU A 104 -1.61 0.31 -14.35
C LEU A 104 -1.92 -0.46 -15.63
N SER A 105 -2.15 -1.76 -15.51
CA SER A 105 -2.65 -2.60 -16.59
C SER A 105 -4.18 -2.66 -16.61
N ALA A 106 -4.76 -3.25 -17.65
CA ALA A 106 -6.20 -3.52 -17.72
C ALA A 106 -6.67 -4.47 -16.60
N ARG A 107 -5.87 -5.50 -16.28
CA ARG A 107 -6.18 -6.47 -15.22
C ARG A 107 -6.15 -5.82 -13.84
N LEU A 108 -5.12 -5.04 -13.52
CA LEU A 108 -5.05 -4.32 -12.24
C LEU A 108 -6.14 -3.27 -12.13
N ARG A 109 -6.46 -2.59 -13.23
CA ARG A 109 -7.59 -1.66 -13.24
C ARG A 109 -8.89 -2.38 -12.88
N GLN A 110 -9.16 -3.52 -13.49
CA GLN A 110 -10.37 -4.30 -13.20
C GLN A 110 -10.41 -4.78 -11.74
N ALA A 111 -9.30 -5.31 -11.23
CA ALA A 111 -9.21 -5.78 -9.84
C ALA A 111 -9.46 -4.63 -8.85
N VAL A 112 -8.77 -3.50 -9.03
CA VAL A 112 -8.91 -2.33 -8.16
C VAL A 112 -10.31 -1.68 -8.32
N SER A 113 -10.89 -1.68 -9.52
CA SER A 113 -12.29 -1.25 -9.71
C SER A 113 -13.29 -2.13 -8.96
N SER A 114 -13.04 -3.45 -8.87
CA SER A 114 -13.93 -4.38 -8.18
C SER A 114 -14.00 -4.11 -6.68
N LEU A 115 -12.95 -3.50 -6.12
CA LEU A 115 -12.94 -3.01 -4.74
C LEU A 115 -13.75 -1.71 -4.57
N GLY A 116 -14.10 -1.00 -5.65
CA GLY A 116 -14.89 0.24 -5.63
C GLY A 116 -14.08 1.52 -5.92
N PHE A 117 -12.86 1.40 -6.43
CA PHE A 117 -12.10 2.54 -6.95
C PHE A 117 -12.54 2.90 -8.37
N SER A 118 -12.55 4.18 -8.71
CA SER A 118 -13.02 4.64 -10.03
C SER A 118 -12.12 5.67 -10.68
N GLY A 119 -11.37 6.46 -9.89
CA GLY A 119 -10.35 7.37 -10.39
C GLY A 119 -9.02 6.66 -10.54
N PHE A 120 -8.37 6.79 -11.70
CA PHE A 120 -7.09 6.15 -11.99
C PHE A 120 -6.12 7.13 -12.64
N ARG A 121 -4.86 7.11 -12.18
CA ARG A 121 -3.77 7.90 -12.77
C ARG A 121 -2.48 7.10 -12.75
N SER A 122 -1.88 6.87 -13.92
CA SER A 122 -0.53 6.30 -14.00
C SER A 122 0.50 7.28 -13.43
N THR A 123 1.55 6.75 -12.81
CA THR A 123 2.69 7.53 -12.31
C THR A 123 3.98 6.98 -12.94
N ALA A 124 5.11 7.67 -12.74
CA ALA A 124 6.39 7.21 -13.27
C ALA A 124 6.84 5.86 -12.67
N THR A 125 6.33 5.50 -11.49
CA THR A 125 6.75 4.32 -10.73
C THR A 125 5.63 3.31 -10.51
N GLY A 126 4.42 3.59 -11.02
CA GLY A 126 3.28 2.70 -10.92
C GLY A 126 1.97 3.42 -11.21
N PHE A 127 1.05 3.47 -10.25
CA PHE A 127 -0.23 4.15 -10.42
C PHE A 127 -0.89 4.55 -9.11
N ARG A 128 -1.91 5.38 -9.22
CA ARG A 128 -2.78 5.79 -8.13
C ARG A 128 -4.23 5.51 -8.49
N ALA A 129 -4.96 4.92 -7.57
CA ALA A 129 -6.40 4.75 -7.62
C ALA A 129 -7.09 5.56 -6.52
N THR A 130 -8.26 6.13 -6.81
CA THR A 130 -9.05 6.90 -5.86
C THR A 130 -10.53 6.51 -5.88
N ARG A 131 -11.15 6.44 -4.70
CA ARG A 131 -12.61 6.41 -4.54
C ARG A 131 -13.12 7.86 -4.55
N HIS A 132 -14.24 8.12 -5.23
CA HIS A 132 -14.96 9.37 -4.95
C HIS A 132 -15.60 9.23 -3.57
N ALA A 133 -15.46 10.25 -2.72
CA ALA A 133 -16.30 10.33 -1.54
C ALA A 133 -17.75 10.33 -2.04
N SER A 134 -18.56 9.38 -1.59
CA SER A 134 -20.00 9.46 -1.79
C SER A 134 -20.43 10.82 -1.23
N ALA A 135 -20.89 11.72 -2.11
CA ALA A 135 -21.57 12.91 -1.66
C ALA A 135 -22.84 12.43 -0.95
N GLU A 136 -22.92 12.61 0.36
CA GLU A 136 -24.18 12.52 1.11
C GLU A 136 -25.16 13.60 0.62
#